data_AF-A0A3D5ULN5-F1
#
_entry.id   AF-A0A3D5ULN5-F1
#
_cell.length_a   1.000
_cell.length_b   1.000
_cell.length_c   1.000
_cell.angle_alpha   90.00
_cell.angle_beta   90.00
_cell.angle_gamma   90.00
#
_symmetry.space_group_name_H-M   'P 1'
#
loop_
_entity.id
_entity.type
_entity.pdbx_description
1 polymer ?
#
loop_
_entity_poly.entity_id
_entity_poly.type
_entity_poly.pdbx_seq_one_letter_code
_entity_poly.pdbx_strand_id
1 'polypeptide(L)'
;MVRPVELGKNTRMSFSKIDEVLDIPNLIQVQKNSYKWFLEKGLKEAFDDISPIMDYTGNLILEFVDYTLDGEPKYDVEECKDRDATYAASLKVKVRLINKETAEVKEQSVFMADFPLMTENGTFVINGAERVIVSQLVRSPGCYYSESLDKTGKRLISSQVIPNRGAWLEYETDSNDILHVRVDRTRKLPITVLLKAFGLGTRAEIIDAFGEDPRLLATLEKDS
;
A
#
# COMPACT_ATOMS: atom_id res chain seq x y z
N MET A 1 36.19 29.24 -13.63
CA MET A 1 36.50 30.56 -13.05
C MET A 1 35.91 30.57 -11.66
N VAL A 2 36.63 31.07 -10.64
CA VAL A 2 36.06 31.12 -9.28
C VAL A 2 34.96 32.18 -9.26
N ARG A 3 33.78 31.84 -8.75
CA ARG A 3 32.63 32.76 -8.71
C ARG A 3 32.09 32.93 -7.29
N PRO A 4 31.65 34.13 -6.88
CA PRO A 4 30.96 34.32 -5.62
C PRO A 4 29.56 33.68 -5.68
N VAL A 5 29.15 33.02 -4.60
CA VAL A 5 27.81 32.46 -4.40
C VAL A 5 27.29 32.97 -3.06
N GLU A 6 26.11 33.59 -3.04
CA GLU A 6 25.46 34.03 -1.81
C GLU A 6 24.77 32.85 -1.11
N LEU A 7 25.08 32.65 0.16
CA LEU A 7 24.50 31.63 1.03
C LEU A 7 23.98 32.30 2.29
N GLY A 8 22.71 32.71 2.26
CA GLY A 8 22.08 33.45 3.35
C GLY A 8 22.74 34.81 3.57
N LYS A 9 23.39 35.02 4.73
CA LYS A 9 24.06 36.29 5.06
C LYS A 9 25.52 36.37 4.58
N ASN A 10 26.08 35.27 4.07
CA ASN A 10 27.52 35.18 3.75
C ASN A 10 27.73 34.90 2.26
N THR A 11 28.83 35.42 1.70
CA THR A 11 29.27 35.09 0.34
C THR A 11 30.39 34.04 0.38
N ARG A 12 30.23 32.96 -0.38
CA ARG A 12 31.22 31.88 -0.50
C ARG A 12 31.76 31.82 -1.93
N MET A 13 33.08 31.72 -2.07
CA MET A 13 33.69 31.52 -3.39
C MET A 13 33.54 30.05 -3.82
N SER A 14 32.89 29.82 -4.96
CA SER A 14 32.70 28.50 -5.57
C SER A 14 33.68 28.29 -6.72
N PHE A 15 34.26 27.10 -6.77
CA PHE A 15 35.14 26.63 -7.84
C PHE A 15 34.39 25.78 -8.89
N SER A 16 33.05 25.65 -8.76
CA SER A 16 32.25 24.87 -9.70
C SER A 16 32.41 25.40 -11.12
N LYS A 17 32.57 24.48 -12.07
CA LYS A 17 32.65 24.78 -13.51
C LYS A 17 31.32 24.61 -14.22
N ILE A 18 30.31 24.06 -13.54
CA ILE A 18 29.00 23.74 -14.07
C ILE A 18 27.98 24.67 -13.41
N ASP A 19 27.02 25.17 -14.20
CA ASP A 19 25.92 25.98 -13.71
C ASP A 19 24.85 25.10 -13.06
N GLU A 20 24.39 25.52 -11.89
CA GLU A 20 23.24 24.89 -11.23
C GLU A 20 21.97 25.35 -11.96
N VAL A 21 21.26 24.39 -12.55
CA VAL A 21 20.03 24.65 -13.34
C VAL A 21 18.76 24.57 -12.50
N LEU A 22 18.86 24.04 -11.28
CA LEU A 22 17.76 23.83 -10.34
C LEU A 22 18.25 24.07 -8.92
N ASP A 23 17.42 24.76 -8.14
CA ASP A 23 17.66 24.96 -6.71
C ASP A 23 17.44 23.68 -5.92
N ILE A 24 18.09 23.60 -4.75
CA ILE A 24 17.87 22.50 -3.81
C ILE A 24 16.43 22.59 -3.29
N PRO A 25 15.61 21.53 -3.43
CA PRO A 25 14.24 21.54 -2.94
C PRO A 25 14.22 21.50 -1.41
N ASN A 26 13.04 21.71 -0.83
CA ASN A 26 12.86 21.53 0.60
C ASN A 26 13.13 20.05 0.98
N LEU A 27 14.15 19.81 1.79
CA LEU A 27 14.64 18.47 2.13
C LEU A 27 13.66 17.65 2.99
N ILE A 28 12.73 18.31 3.68
CA ILE A 28 11.67 17.65 4.47
C ILE A 28 10.32 17.62 3.71
N GLN A 29 10.32 18.03 2.44
CA GLN A 29 9.11 18.10 1.63
C GLN A 29 8.42 16.74 1.48
N VAL A 30 9.18 15.64 1.44
CA VAL A 30 8.61 14.29 1.34
C VAL A 30 7.68 13.97 2.52
N GLN A 31 8.07 14.35 3.74
CA GLN A 31 7.26 14.12 4.94
C GLN A 31 6.00 14.99 4.92
N LYS A 32 6.19 16.30 4.67
CA LYS A 32 5.09 17.27 4.63
C LYS A 32 4.06 16.95 3.55
N ASN A 33 4.51 16.65 2.33
CA ASN A 33 3.62 16.35 1.22
C ASN A 33 2.84 15.06 1.46
N SER A 34 3.50 14.00 1.96
CA SER A 34 2.86 12.72 2.26
C SER A 34 1.76 12.89 3.30
N TYR A 35 2.06 13.58 4.41
CA TYR A 35 1.09 13.79 5.48
C TYR A 35 -0.05 14.72 5.07
N LYS A 36 0.24 15.80 4.32
CA LYS A 36 -0.78 16.68 3.75
C LYS A 36 -1.73 15.91 2.83
N TRP A 37 -1.19 15.10 1.91
CA TRP A 37 -2.01 14.25 1.04
C TRP A 37 -2.86 13.27 1.86
N PHE A 38 -2.28 12.65 2.89
CA PHE A 38 -3.00 11.72 3.75
C PHE A 38 -4.18 12.40 4.46
N LEU A 39 -3.96 13.61 5.01
CA LEU A 39 -5.04 14.37 5.63
C LEU A 39 -6.11 14.78 4.63
N GLU A 40 -5.74 15.31 3.45
CA GLU A 40 -6.71 15.86 2.50
C GLU A 40 -7.48 14.79 1.71
N LYS A 41 -6.83 13.65 1.40
CA LYS A 41 -7.37 12.62 0.50
C LYS A 41 -7.32 11.22 1.10
N GLY A 42 -6.17 10.83 1.68
CA GLY A 42 -5.95 9.47 2.16
C GLY A 42 -6.94 9.02 3.25
N LEU A 43 -7.31 9.92 4.18
CA LEU A 43 -8.32 9.64 5.20
C LEU A 43 -9.68 9.33 4.58
N LYS A 44 -10.08 10.12 3.59
CA LYS A 44 -11.35 9.91 2.88
C LYS A 44 -11.34 8.59 2.12
N GLU A 45 -10.28 8.32 1.36
CA GLU A 45 -10.10 7.04 0.65
C GLU A 45 -10.18 5.84 1.60
N ALA A 46 -9.62 5.96 2.81
CA ALA A 46 -9.69 4.91 3.82
C ALA A 46 -11.11 4.69 4.38
N PHE A 47 -11.89 5.76 4.56
CA PHE A 47 -13.30 5.64 4.97
C PHE A 47 -14.17 5.09 3.82
N ASP A 48 -13.92 5.51 2.59
CA ASP A 48 -14.63 5.04 1.40
C ASP A 48 -14.39 3.53 1.16
N ASP A 49 -13.17 3.01 1.42
CA ASP A 49 -12.82 1.58 1.27
C ASP A 49 -13.62 0.66 2.22
N ILE A 50 -14.04 1.19 3.38
CA ILE A 50 -14.83 0.43 4.37
C ILE A 50 -16.33 0.72 4.28
N SER A 51 -16.74 1.75 3.52
CA SER A 51 -18.13 2.18 3.41
C SER A 51 -18.82 1.62 2.17
N PRO A 52 -20.10 1.24 2.24
CA PRO A 52 -20.93 1.14 3.44
C PRO A 52 -20.68 -0.16 4.22
N ILE A 53 -20.87 -0.10 5.54
CA ILE A 53 -20.92 -1.29 6.39
C ILE A 53 -22.37 -1.74 6.51
N MET A 54 -22.64 -3.00 6.18
CA MET A 54 -23.98 -3.59 6.25
C MET A 54 -24.03 -4.66 7.34
N ASP A 55 -25.17 -4.76 8.02
CA ASP A 55 -25.43 -5.89 8.90
C ASP A 55 -25.74 -7.17 8.11
N TYR A 56 -25.82 -8.31 8.80
CA TYR A 56 -25.99 -9.62 8.16
C TYR A 56 -27.33 -9.76 7.40
N THR A 57 -28.36 -9.01 7.79
CA THR A 57 -29.67 -8.98 7.10
C THR A 57 -29.70 -7.98 5.95
N GLY A 58 -28.78 -7.00 5.94
CA GLY A 58 -28.75 -5.88 5.00
C GLY A 58 -29.78 -4.79 5.30
N ASN A 59 -30.40 -4.81 6.49
CA ASN A 59 -31.42 -3.85 6.93
C ASN A 59 -30.81 -2.59 7.56
N LEU A 60 -29.66 -2.71 8.20
CA LEU A 60 -28.90 -1.59 8.76
C LEU A 60 -27.69 -1.30 7.89
N ILE A 61 -27.59 -0.07 7.41
CA ILE A 61 -26.45 0.42 6.61
C ILE A 61 -25.80 1.57 7.36
N LEU A 62 -24.51 1.46 7.62
CA LEU A 62 -23.68 2.54 8.16
C LEU A 62 -22.80 3.11 7.05
N GLU A 63 -23.03 4.39 6.74
CA GLU A 63 -22.25 5.16 5.76
C GLU A 63 -21.33 6.15 6.47
N PHE A 64 -20.13 6.32 5.95
CA PHE A 64 -19.21 7.39 6.32
C PHE A 64 -19.40 8.54 5.34
N VAL A 65 -19.89 9.68 5.82
CA VAL A 65 -20.27 10.81 4.97
C VAL A 65 -19.11 11.79 4.81
N ASP A 66 -18.51 12.15 5.94
CA ASP A 66 -17.42 13.13 5.98
C ASP A 66 -16.61 13.00 7.27
N TYR A 67 -15.48 13.68 7.36
CA TYR A 67 -14.70 13.78 8.59
C TYR A 67 -14.28 15.24 8.86
N THR A 68 -13.96 15.51 10.11
CA THR A 68 -13.49 16.81 10.56
C THR A 68 -12.37 16.58 11.57
N LEU A 69 -11.22 17.17 11.31
CA LEU A 69 -10.16 17.33 12.30
C LEU A 69 -10.39 18.67 12.98
N ASP A 70 -10.74 18.66 14.27
CA ASP A 70 -10.82 19.87 15.08
C ASP A 70 -9.42 20.50 15.09
N GLY A 71 -9.20 21.52 14.26
CA GLY A 71 -7.87 22.03 13.91
C GLY A 71 -7.08 22.70 15.04
N GLU A 72 -7.64 22.77 16.24
CA GLU A 72 -6.94 23.25 17.44
C GLU A 72 -6.46 22.05 18.27
N PRO A 73 -5.13 21.79 18.28
CA PRO A 73 -4.55 20.83 19.20
C PRO A 73 -4.82 21.27 20.65
N LYS A 74 -4.97 20.30 21.56
CA LYS A 74 -5.21 20.59 23.00
C LYS A 74 -4.07 21.37 23.65
N TYR A 75 -2.85 21.16 23.17
CA TYR A 75 -1.61 21.75 23.66
C TYR A 75 -0.70 22.07 22.47
N ASP A 76 0.18 23.05 22.62
CA ASP A 76 1.23 23.28 21.63
C ASP A 76 2.35 22.21 21.72
N VAL A 77 3.32 22.31 20.80
CA VAL A 77 4.40 21.32 20.69
C VAL A 77 5.31 21.32 21.93
N GLU A 78 5.56 22.48 22.55
CA GLU A 78 6.44 22.60 23.72
C GLU A 78 5.76 22.06 24.97
N GLU A 79 4.49 22.42 25.18
CA GLU A 79 3.67 21.93 26.28
C GLU A 79 3.43 20.42 26.18
N CYS A 80 3.28 19.87 24.96
CA CYS A 80 3.23 18.43 24.78
C CYS A 80 4.52 17.73 25.24
N LYS A 81 5.69 18.33 24.99
CA LYS A 81 6.99 17.78 25.41
C LYS A 81 7.15 17.84 26.93
N ASP A 82 6.76 18.94 27.55
CA ASP A 82 6.88 19.13 29.00
C ASP A 82 5.92 18.26 29.83
N ARG A 83 4.75 17.92 29.27
CA ARG A 83 3.69 17.16 29.95
C ARG A 83 3.63 15.69 29.58
N ASP A 84 4.61 15.17 28.85
CA ASP A 84 4.58 13.82 28.29
C ASP A 84 3.29 13.52 27.50
N ALA A 85 2.73 14.54 26.82
CA ALA A 85 1.50 14.44 26.05
C ALA A 85 1.76 14.25 24.55
N THR A 86 0.72 13.89 23.81
CA THR A 86 0.78 13.71 22.35
C THR A 86 0.19 14.94 21.64
N TYR A 87 0.92 15.49 20.66
CA TYR A 87 0.46 16.60 19.85
C TYR A 87 -0.56 16.11 18.82
N ALA A 88 -1.85 16.33 19.11
CA ALA A 88 -2.97 15.75 18.36
C ALA A 88 -4.20 16.66 18.35
N ALA A 89 -5.03 16.46 17.32
CA ALA A 89 -6.34 17.08 17.14
C ALA A 89 -7.46 16.02 17.22
N SER A 90 -8.66 16.43 17.63
CA SER A 90 -9.81 15.51 17.70
C SER A 90 -10.34 15.21 16.30
N LEU A 91 -10.30 13.95 15.88
CA LEU A 91 -10.91 13.46 14.65
C LEU A 91 -12.35 13.06 14.93
N LYS A 92 -13.28 13.77 14.31
CA LYS A 92 -14.70 13.46 14.29
C LYS A 92 -15.10 12.98 12.91
N VAL A 93 -15.97 11.99 12.85
CA VAL A 93 -16.48 11.43 11.60
C VAL A 93 -18.00 11.56 11.60
N LYS A 94 -18.53 12.13 10.52
CA LYS A 94 -19.97 12.21 10.28
C LYS A 94 -20.43 10.88 9.70
N VAL A 95 -21.18 10.13 10.50
CA VAL A 95 -21.74 8.84 10.11
C VAL A 95 -23.23 8.98 9.84
N ARG A 96 -23.74 8.17 8.91
CA ARG A 96 -25.17 8.04 8.62
C ARG A 96 -25.58 6.60 8.82
N LEU A 97 -26.51 6.35 9.73
CA LEU A 97 -27.16 5.06 9.91
C LEU A 97 -28.52 5.08 9.20
N ILE A 98 -28.68 4.19 8.22
CA ILE A 98 -29.92 4.00 7.47
C ILE A 98 -30.53 2.68 7.94
N ASN A 99 -31.76 2.75 8.44
CA ASN A 99 -32.58 1.58 8.74
C ASN A 99 -33.64 1.42 7.64
N LYS A 100 -33.52 0.36 6.83
CA LYS A 100 -34.44 0.09 5.73
C LYS A 100 -35.84 -0.34 6.19
N GLU A 101 -35.97 -0.96 7.36
CA GLU A 101 -37.27 -1.42 7.88
C GLU A 101 -38.14 -0.25 8.33
N THR A 102 -37.53 0.73 9.01
CA THR A 102 -38.24 1.90 9.52
C THR A 102 -38.19 3.11 8.56
N ALA A 103 -37.40 3.02 7.48
CA ALA A 103 -37.04 4.13 6.60
C ALA A 103 -36.41 5.33 7.34
N GLU A 104 -35.85 5.10 8.53
CA GLU A 104 -35.19 6.13 9.32
C GLU A 104 -33.74 6.33 8.86
N VAL A 105 -33.33 7.60 8.75
CA VAL A 105 -31.96 8.00 8.50
C VAL A 105 -31.49 8.86 9.66
N LYS A 106 -30.45 8.42 10.36
CA LYS A 106 -29.84 9.15 11.49
C LYS A 106 -28.43 9.55 11.13
N GLU A 107 -28.17 10.85 11.08
CA GLU A 107 -26.81 11.38 10.91
C GLU A 107 -26.28 11.86 12.26
N GLN A 108 -25.05 11.47 12.59
CA GLN A 108 -24.39 11.89 13.82
C GLN A 108 -22.90 12.13 13.58
N SER A 109 -22.35 13.14 14.23
CA SER A 109 -20.91 13.32 14.34
C SER A 109 -20.40 12.50 15.52
N VAL A 110 -19.52 11.54 15.26
CA VAL A 110 -18.94 10.64 16.27
C VAL A 110 -17.46 10.98 16.43
N PHE A 111 -17.02 11.13 17.68
CA PHE A 111 -15.59 11.23 17.98
C PHE A 111 -14.92 9.88 17.71
N MET A 112 -13.92 9.86 16.84
CA MET A 112 -13.23 8.66 16.41
C MET A 112 -11.94 8.44 17.20
N ALA A 113 -11.08 9.46 17.26
CA ALA A 113 -9.79 9.40 17.96
C ALA A 113 -9.17 10.79 18.13
N ASP A 114 -8.21 10.91 19.05
CA ASP A 114 -7.22 12.00 19.01
C ASP A 114 -6.16 11.62 17.94
N PHE A 115 -6.08 12.41 16.87
CA PHE A 115 -5.25 12.15 15.70
C PHE A 115 -3.93 12.94 15.77
N PRO A 116 -2.76 12.28 15.81
CA PRO A 116 -1.47 12.96 15.89
C PRO A 116 -1.22 13.88 14.71
N LEU A 117 -0.76 15.09 14.99
CA LEU A 117 -0.45 16.12 13.99
C LEU A 117 1.06 16.20 13.73
N MET A 118 1.42 16.45 12.47
CA MET A 118 2.80 16.70 12.08
C MET A 118 3.20 18.14 12.43
N THR A 119 4.36 18.31 13.06
CA THR A 119 4.94 19.63 13.36
C THR A 119 5.47 20.30 12.09
N GLU A 120 5.83 21.58 12.18
CA GLU A 120 6.47 22.30 11.09
C GLU A 120 7.82 21.70 10.63
N ASN A 121 8.46 20.90 11.49
CA ASN A 121 9.74 20.24 11.19
C ASN A 121 9.57 18.87 10.50
N GLY A 122 8.33 18.42 10.27
CA GLY A 122 8.07 17.10 9.69
C GLY A 122 8.18 15.94 10.69
N THR A 123 8.00 16.24 11.98
CA THR A 123 8.09 15.29 13.10
C THR A 123 6.73 15.15 13.80
N PHE A 124 6.62 14.22 14.73
CA PHE A 124 5.44 14.02 15.58
C PHE A 124 5.87 14.02 17.05
N VAL A 125 5.07 14.61 17.94
CA VAL A 125 5.28 14.47 19.39
C VAL A 125 4.32 13.41 19.92
N ILE A 126 4.86 12.28 20.37
CA ILE A 126 4.10 11.15 20.92
C ILE A 126 4.59 10.87 22.33
N ASN A 127 3.71 11.10 23.31
CA ASN A 127 3.99 10.97 24.74
C ASN A 127 5.26 11.75 25.15
N GLY A 128 5.30 13.05 24.83
CA GLY A 128 6.42 13.96 25.10
C GLY A 128 7.64 13.78 24.20
N ALA A 129 7.79 12.63 23.55
CA ALA A 129 8.95 12.33 22.72
C ALA A 129 8.71 12.73 21.25
N GLU A 130 9.68 13.44 20.68
CA GLU A 130 9.69 13.75 19.26
C GLU A 130 10.13 12.54 18.44
N ARG A 131 9.33 12.19 17.44
CA ARG A 131 9.48 11.00 16.59
C ARG A 131 9.40 11.38 15.12
N VAL A 132 10.07 10.58 14.30
CA VAL A 132 10.06 10.71 12.84
C VAL A 132 9.54 9.41 12.24
N ILE A 133 8.60 9.53 11.30
CA ILE A 133 8.17 8.39 10.49
C ILE A 133 9.11 8.27 9.30
N VAL A 134 9.80 7.12 9.20
CA VAL A 134 10.78 6.86 8.15
C VAL A 134 10.09 6.20 6.96
N SER A 135 10.36 6.70 5.76
CA SER A 135 9.87 6.09 4.53
C SER A 135 10.41 4.68 4.36
N GLN A 136 9.51 3.71 4.21
CA GLN A 136 9.87 2.32 3.96
C GLN A 136 9.96 2.05 2.46
N LEU A 137 10.97 1.28 2.04
CA LEU A 137 11.05 0.73 0.68
C LEU A 137 10.46 -0.68 0.68
N VAL A 138 9.38 -0.86 -0.08
CA VAL A 138 8.69 -2.14 -0.27
C VAL A 138 8.60 -2.45 -1.77
N ARG A 139 8.45 -3.74 -2.11
CA ARG A 139 8.18 -4.13 -3.50
C ARG A 139 6.78 -3.68 -3.88
N SER A 140 6.63 -3.13 -5.08
CA SER A 140 5.32 -2.77 -5.63
C SER A 140 4.48 -4.04 -5.88
N PRO A 141 3.15 -3.96 -5.74
CA PRO A 141 2.27 -4.99 -6.27
C PRO A 141 2.47 -5.15 -7.78
N GLY A 142 2.45 -6.39 -8.28
CA GLY A 142 2.63 -6.68 -9.70
C GLY A 142 3.13 -8.09 -9.99
N CYS A 143 3.40 -8.34 -11.28
CA CYS A 143 3.96 -9.58 -11.78
C CYS A 143 5.48 -9.45 -11.90
N TYR A 144 6.21 -10.31 -11.20
CA TYR A 144 7.65 -10.41 -11.25
C TYR A 144 8.05 -11.71 -11.91
N TYR A 145 9.04 -11.66 -12.80
CA TYR A 145 9.60 -12.83 -13.46
C TYR A 145 11.04 -13.01 -13.03
N SER A 146 11.44 -14.25 -12.80
CA SER A 146 12.83 -14.60 -12.49
C SER A 146 13.26 -15.84 -13.23
N GLU A 147 14.55 -15.91 -13.46
CA GLU A 147 15.22 -17.02 -14.09
C GLU A 147 16.37 -17.49 -13.20
N SER A 148 16.48 -18.79 -13.02
CA SER A 148 17.58 -19.43 -12.29
C SER A 148 18.07 -20.67 -13.05
N LEU A 149 19.27 -21.13 -12.71
CA LEU A 149 19.82 -22.38 -13.24
C LEU A 149 19.74 -23.45 -12.15
N ASP A 150 19.19 -24.61 -12.49
CA ASP A 150 19.30 -25.79 -11.65
C ASP A 150 20.75 -26.32 -11.63
N LYS A 151 21.07 -27.23 -10.70
CA LYS A 151 22.37 -27.89 -10.57
C LYS A 151 22.84 -28.60 -11.85
N THR A 152 21.90 -28.97 -12.72
CA THR A 152 22.15 -29.60 -14.02
C THR A 152 22.43 -28.60 -15.14
N GLY A 153 22.36 -27.29 -14.87
CA GLY A 153 22.48 -26.22 -15.86
C GLY A 153 21.18 -25.90 -16.61
N LYS A 154 20.07 -26.55 -16.25
CA LYS A 154 18.76 -26.29 -16.85
C LYS A 154 18.19 -24.95 -16.38
N ARG A 155 17.66 -24.17 -17.32
CA ARG A 155 16.97 -22.90 -17.05
C ARG A 155 15.61 -23.16 -16.41
N LEU A 156 15.40 -22.64 -15.22
CA LEU A 156 14.14 -22.65 -14.50
C LEU A 156 13.56 -21.24 -14.51
N ILE A 157 12.30 -21.13 -14.93
CA ILE A 157 11.57 -19.87 -14.99
C ILE A 157 10.53 -19.90 -13.87
N SER A 158 10.45 -18.79 -13.14
CA SER A 158 9.41 -18.57 -12.14
C SER A 158 8.80 -17.19 -12.28
N SER A 159 7.57 -17.05 -11.82
CA SER A 159 6.88 -15.77 -11.74
C SER A 159 6.08 -15.66 -10.45
N GLN A 160 6.02 -14.45 -9.89
CA GLN A 160 5.25 -14.14 -8.69
C GLN A 160 4.26 -13.03 -9.01
N VAL A 161 2.99 -13.25 -8.68
CA VAL A 161 1.95 -12.23 -8.71
C VAL A 161 1.73 -11.78 -7.26
N ILE A 162 2.21 -10.57 -6.97
CA ILE A 162 2.15 -9.97 -5.64
C ILE A 162 0.98 -8.97 -5.64
N PRO A 163 -0.14 -9.28 -4.95
CA PRO A 163 -1.24 -8.32 -4.83
C PRO A 163 -0.92 -7.25 -3.79
N ASN A 164 -1.67 -6.14 -3.84
CA ASN A 164 -1.60 -5.11 -2.79
C ASN A 164 -2.15 -5.64 -1.44
N ARG A 165 -3.20 -6.47 -1.50
CA ARG A 165 -3.78 -7.18 -0.36
C ARG A 165 -4.21 -8.57 -0.81
N GLY A 166 -3.99 -9.58 0.04
CA GLY A 166 -4.44 -10.95 -0.20
C GLY A 166 -3.32 -11.95 -0.54
N ALA A 167 -3.74 -13.10 -1.04
CA ALA A 167 -2.88 -14.26 -1.28
C ALA A 167 -1.97 -14.08 -2.50
N TRP A 168 -0.72 -14.53 -2.36
CA TRP A 168 0.24 -14.52 -3.47
C TRP A 168 0.00 -15.71 -4.40
N LEU A 169 0.24 -15.52 -5.69
CA LEU A 169 0.32 -16.62 -6.66
C LEU A 169 1.75 -16.73 -7.16
N GLU A 170 2.34 -17.91 -7.01
CA GLU A 170 3.70 -18.18 -7.46
C GLU A 170 3.66 -19.33 -8.47
N TYR A 171 4.27 -19.11 -9.63
CA TYR A 171 4.40 -20.09 -10.69
C TYR A 171 5.86 -20.44 -10.87
N GLU A 172 6.18 -21.72 -11.06
CA GLU A 172 7.55 -22.16 -11.25
C GLU A 172 7.62 -23.38 -12.16
N THR A 173 8.67 -23.45 -12.96
CA THR A 173 9.04 -24.66 -13.73
C THR A 173 10.05 -25.47 -12.91
N ASP A 174 9.94 -26.80 -12.92
CA ASP A 174 10.95 -27.68 -12.31
C ASP A 174 11.91 -28.30 -13.36
N SER A 175 12.90 -29.06 -12.89
CA SER A 175 13.90 -29.70 -13.76
C SER A 175 13.32 -30.75 -14.71
N ASN A 176 12.08 -31.20 -14.48
CA ASN A 176 11.36 -32.16 -15.31
C ASN A 176 10.36 -31.46 -16.27
N ASP A 177 10.50 -30.15 -16.49
CA ASP A 177 9.62 -29.34 -17.35
C ASP A 177 8.17 -29.27 -16.89
N ILE A 178 7.90 -29.52 -15.60
CA ILE A 178 6.54 -29.45 -15.06
C ILE A 178 6.28 -28.05 -14.52
N LEU A 179 5.12 -27.52 -14.88
CA LEU A 179 4.60 -26.24 -14.42
C LEU A 179 3.84 -26.42 -13.10
N HIS A 180 4.32 -25.74 -12.07
CA HIS A 180 3.71 -25.73 -10.74
C HIS A 180 3.13 -24.37 -10.42
N VAL A 181 2.13 -24.38 -9.53
CA VAL A 181 1.59 -23.21 -8.86
C VAL A 181 1.60 -23.41 -7.35
N ARG A 182 1.83 -22.32 -6.62
CA ARG A 182 1.58 -22.22 -5.19
C ARG A 182 0.64 -21.06 -4.93
N VAL A 183 -0.38 -21.31 -4.12
CA VAL A 183 -1.29 -20.29 -3.63
C VAL A 183 -0.89 -19.98 -2.20
N ASP A 184 -0.56 -18.73 -1.90
CA ASP A 184 -0.22 -18.24 -0.56
C ASP A 184 0.89 -19.05 0.17
N ARG A 185 1.98 -19.33 -0.54
CA ARG A 185 3.14 -20.11 -0.02
C ARG A 185 2.80 -21.52 0.49
N THR A 186 1.67 -22.07 0.08
CA THR A 186 1.29 -23.46 0.38
C THR A 186 2.05 -24.46 -0.51
N ARG A 187 1.67 -25.74 -0.46
CA ARG A 187 2.31 -26.81 -1.23
C ARG A 187 2.24 -26.56 -2.74
N LYS A 188 3.23 -27.07 -3.47
CA LYS A 188 3.22 -27.08 -4.94
C LYS A 188 2.08 -27.96 -5.45
N LEU A 189 1.34 -27.44 -6.42
CA LEU A 189 0.35 -28.17 -7.20
C LEU A 189 0.68 -28.02 -8.70
N PRO A 190 0.39 -29.01 -9.55
CA PRO A 190 0.42 -28.82 -10.99
C PRO A 190 -0.46 -27.63 -11.39
N ILE A 191 -0.01 -26.79 -12.32
CA ILE A 191 -0.77 -25.61 -12.75
C ILE A 191 -2.16 -25.98 -13.31
N THR A 192 -2.30 -27.19 -13.86
CA THR A 192 -3.53 -27.75 -14.40
C THR A 192 -4.63 -27.86 -13.35
N VAL A 193 -4.31 -28.07 -12.08
CA VAL A 193 -5.30 -28.09 -10.98
C VAL A 193 -5.96 -26.72 -10.83
N LEU A 194 -5.18 -25.64 -10.93
CA LEU A 194 -5.71 -24.28 -10.87
C LEU A 194 -6.53 -23.95 -12.12
N LEU A 195 -6.09 -24.37 -13.31
CA LEU A 195 -6.84 -24.18 -14.56
C LEU A 195 -8.19 -24.88 -14.52
N LYS A 196 -8.24 -26.13 -14.02
CA LYS A 196 -9.48 -26.87 -13.78
C LYS A 196 -10.40 -26.14 -12.80
N ALA A 197 -9.85 -25.60 -11.71
CA ALA A 197 -10.62 -24.81 -10.74
C ALA A 197 -11.20 -23.52 -11.33
N PHE A 198 -10.56 -22.94 -12.34
CA PHE A 198 -11.06 -21.78 -13.09
C PHE A 198 -12.01 -22.11 -14.24
N GLY A 199 -12.35 -23.39 -14.44
CA GLY A 199 -13.37 -23.83 -15.40
C GLY A 199 -12.85 -24.50 -16.67
N LEU A 200 -11.52 -24.67 -16.84
CA LEU A 200 -10.95 -25.48 -17.92
C LEU A 200 -10.84 -26.93 -17.46
N GLY A 201 -11.97 -27.63 -17.40
CA GLY A 201 -12.11 -28.92 -16.75
C GLY A 201 -11.45 -30.08 -17.52
N THR A 202 -11.35 -29.97 -18.84
CA THR A 202 -10.84 -31.03 -19.71
C THR A 202 -9.47 -30.70 -20.30
N ARG A 203 -8.70 -31.76 -20.61
CA ARG A 203 -7.41 -31.62 -21.31
C ARG A 203 -7.56 -30.90 -22.64
N ALA A 204 -8.65 -31.15 -23.38
CA ALA A 204 -8.93 -30.52 -24.66
C ALA A 204 -9.12 -28.99 -24.50
N GLU A 205 -9.90 -28.55 -23.51
CA GLU A 205 -10.11 -27.11 -23.23
C GLU A 205 -8.81 -26.40 -22.82
N ILE A 206 -7.97 -27.05 -22.02
CA ILE A 206 -6.66 -26.49 -21.62
C ILE A 206 -5.74 -26.35 -22.84
N ILE A 207 -5.69 -27.36 -23.71
CA ILE A 207 -4.86 -27.33 -24.93
C ILE A 207 -5.40 -26.30 -25.93
N ASP A 208 -6.72 -26.19 -26.08
CA ASP A 208 -7.33 -25.18 -26.96
C ASP A 208 -7.02 -23.75 -26.49
N ALA A 209 -7.03 -23.50 -25.18
CA ALA A 209 -6.76 -22.19 -24.61
C ALA A 209 -5.27 -21.76 -24.65
N PHE A 210 -4.34 -22.69 -24.42
CA PHE A 210 -2.92 -22.38 -24.24
C PHE A 210 -2.00 -22.95 -25.32
N GLY A 211 -2.52 -23.78 -26.22
CA GLY A 211 -1.77 -24.49 -27.25
C GLY A 211 -0.99 -25.71 -26.73
N GLU A 212 -0.21 -26.31 -27.61
CA GLU A 212 0.58 -27.52 -27.35
C GLU A 212 2.01 -27.19 -26.87
N ASP A 213 2.16 -26.41 -25.80
CA ASP A 213 3.49 -26.19 -25.19
C ASP A 213 4.00 -27.50 -24.54
N PRO A 214 5.25 -27.93 -24.79
CA PRO A 214 5.79 -29.17 -24.25
C PRO A 214 5.73 -29.29 -22.72
N ARG A 215 5.91 -28.19 -21.98
CA ARG A 215 5.85 -28.17 -20.51
C ARG A 215 4.43 -28.34 -20.02
N LEU A 216 3.46 -27.75 -20.73
CA LEU A 216 2.05 -27.92 -20.43
C LEU A 216 1.60 -29.37 -20.68
N LEU A 217 2.01 -29.97 -21.79
CA LEU A 217 1.72 -31.38 -22.11
C LEU A 217 2.33 -32.33 -21.06
N ALA A 218 3.59 -32.13 -20.68
CA ALA A 218 4.25 -32.91 -19.62
C ALA A 218 3.54 -32.75 -18.26
N THR A 219 3.04 -31.55 -17.96
CA THR A 219 2.28 -31.28 -16.74
C THR A 219 0.93 -32.00 -16.76
N LEU A 220 0.22 -31.98 -17.90
CA LEU A 220 -1.04 -32.69 -18.09
C LEU A 220 -0.88 -34.21 -17.94
N GLU A 221 0.21 -34.78 -18.46
CA GLU A 221 0.52 -36.20 -18.31
C GLU A 221 0.82 -36.60 -16.87
N LYS A 222 1.52 -35.74 -16.11
CA LYS A 222 1.78 -35.97 -14.68
C LYS A 222 0.53 -35.85 -13.80
N ASP A 223 -0.38 -34.96 -14.17
CA ASP A 223 -1.66 -34.70 -13.46
C ASP A 223 -2.81 -35.59 -13.96
N SER A 224 -2.51 -36.59 -14.81
CA SER A 224 -3.48 -37.59 -15.30
C SER A 224 -3.73 -38.71 -14.29
#